data_AF-A0A1R3L309-F1
#
_entry.id   AF-A0A1R3L309-F1
#
_cell.length_a   1.000
_cell.length_b   1.000
_cell.length_c   1.000
_cell.angle_alpha   90.00
_cell.angle_beta   90.00
_cell.angle_gamma   90.00
#
_symmetry.space_group_name_H-M   'P 1'
#
loop_
_entity.id
_entity.type
_entity.pdbx_description
1 polymer ?
#
loop_
_entity_poly.entity_id
_entity_poly.type
_entity_poly.pdbx_seq_one_letter_code
_entity_poly.pdbx_strand_id
1 'polypeptide(L)'
;MRLPDPEQLLDRLYDQLKPHINEETALVGIYTGGVWLMEKLLHRLQQDLGREIAHGKMDAAMYRDDYAKRGLKTAAQPTHIPFDVNGKHIVLIDDIFYTGRTTRAVMNELFDYGRPASVKLAALINRGGAELPIRPDM
;
A
#
# COMPACT_ATOMS: atom_id res chain seq x y z
N MET A 1 -6.54 -5.59 27.43
CA MET A 1 -5.58 -5.38 26.32
C MET A 1 -5.67 -3.91 25.93
N ARG A 2 -4.58 -3.13 26.03
CA ARG A 2 -4.57 -1.72 25.60
C ARG A 2 -4.38 -1.71 24.08
N LEU A 3 -5.31 -1.11 23.35
CA LEU A 3 -5.15 -0.94 21.90
C LEU A 3 -3.93 -0.05 21.64
N PRO A 4 -3.13 -0.32 20.59
CA PRO A 4 -2.02 0.53 20.23
C PRO A 4 -2.53 1.92 19.82
N ASP A 5 -1.77 2.95 20.14
CA ASP A 5 -2.06 4.32 19.75
C ASP A 5 -1.82 4.48 18.23
N PRO A 6 -2.85 4.84 17.43
CA PRO A 6 -2.73 4.97 15.98
C PRO A 6 -1.68 5.98 15.54
N GLU A 7 -1.51 7.09 16.28
CA GLU A 7 -0.53 8.12 15.92
C GLU A 7 0.90 7.60 16.15
N GLN A 8 1.14 6.84 17.24
CA GLN A 8 2.44 6.20 17.48
C GLN A 8 2.76 5.08 16.47
N LEU A 9 1.75 4.42 15.92
CA LEU A 9 1.93 3.46 14.83
C LEU A 9 2.30 4.20 13.54
N LEU A 10 1.61 5.30 13.25
CA LEU A 10 1.86 6.12 12.08
C LEU A 10 3.27 6.72 12.10
N ASP A 11 3.71 7.24 13.25
CA ASP A 11 5.05 7.79 13.44
C ASP A 11 6.13 6.73 13.19
N ARG A 12 5.95 5.52 13.72
CA ARG A 12 6.89 4.42 13.48
C ARG A 12 6.96 4.03 12.01
N LEU A 13 5.81 3.90 11.36
CA LEU A 13 5.74 3.58 9.93
C LEU A 13 6.40 4.68 9.10
N TYR A 14 6.20 5.96 9.47
CA TYR A 14 6.86 7.10 8.83
C TYR A 14 8.38 7.02 8.95
N ASP A 15 8.91 6.74 10.14
CA ASP A 15 10.35 6.66 10.38
C ASP A 15 10.99 5.48 9.61
N GLN A 16 10.26 4.37 9.46
CA GLN A 16 10.70 3.24 8.62
C GLN A 16 10.61 3.55 7.12
N LEU A 17 9.58 4.29 6.69
CA LEU A 17 9.32 4.60 5.29
C LEU A 17 10.28 5.66 4.74
N LYS A 18 10.52 6.74 5.48
CA LYS A 18 11.27 7.93 5.02
C LYS A 18 12.64 7.60 4.41
N PRO A 19 13.48 6.72 4.99
CA PRO A 19 14.79 6.36 4.43
C PRO A 19 14.73 5.68 3.07
N HIS A 20 13.57 5.16 2.66
CA HIS A 20 13.37 4.48 1.38
C HIS A 20 12.84 5.39 0.28
N ILE A 21 12.57 6.67 0.56
CA ILE A 21 11.98 7.59 -0.40
C ILE A 21 13.07 8.35 -1.18
N ASN A 22 13.18 8.09 -2.48
CA ASN A 22 14.07 8.78 -3.43
C ASN A 22 13.30 9.26 -4.68
N GLU A 23 13.96 9.81 -5.70
CA GLU A 23 13.31 10.32 -6.96
C GLU A 23 12.66 9.22 -7.80
N GLU A 24 13.11 7.99 -7.64
CA GLU A 24 12.62 6.81 -8.34
C GLU A 24 11.53 6.07 -7.54
N THR A 25 11.17 6.58 -6.36
CA THR A 25 10.17 5.96 -5.49
C THR A 25 8.77 6.49 -5.79
N ALA A 26 7.79 5.59 -5.79
CA ALA A 26 6.37 5.95 -5.83
C ALA A 26 5.57 5.21 -4.75
N LEU A 27 4.57 5.89 -4.17
CA LEU A 27 3.69 5.34 -3.14
C LEU A 27 2.37 4.88 -3.76
N VAL A 28 1.91 3.69 -3.40
CA VAL A 28 0.62 3.18 -3.90
C VAL A 28 -0.24 2.72 -2.73
N GLY A 29 -1.31 3.46 -2.45
CA GLY A 29 -2.25 3.13 -1.40
C GLY A 29 -3.22 2.02 -1.84
N ILE A 30 -3.38 1.01 -0.99
CA ILE A 30 -4.37 -0.04 -1.21
C ILE A 30 -5.70 0.38 -0.61
N TYR A 31 -6.77 0.36 -1.42
CA TYR A 31 -8.09 0.70 -0.92
C TYR A 31 -8.58 -0.30 0.15
N THR A 32 -9.25 0.14 1.21
CA THR A 32 -9.64 1.53 1.52
C THR A 32 -8.68 2.24 2.48
N GLY A 33 -8.40 1.64 3.64
CA GLY A 33 -7.63 2.29 4.71
C GLY A 33 -6.18 2.62 4.34
N GLY A 34 -5.55 1.81 3.48
CA GLY A 34 -4.21 2.07 2.98
C GLY A 34 -4.08 3.37 2.19
N VAL A 35 -5.13 3.80 1.47
CA VAL A 35 -5.15 5.11 0.77
C VAL A 35 -5.17 6.26 1.78
N TRP A 36 -6.02 6.20 2.80
CA TRP A 36 -6.07 7.25 3.83
C TRP A 36 -4.74 7.35 4.59
N LEU A 37 -4.13 6.21 4.89
CA LEU A 37 -2.81 6.13 5.51
C LEU A 37 -1.73 6.74 4.61
N MET A 38 -1.72 6.37 3.32
CA MET A 38 -0.79 6.91 2.33
C MET A 38 -0.91 8.42 2.23
N GLU A 39 -2.12 8.98 2.15
CA GLU A 39 -2.34 10.44 2.03
C GLU A 39 -1.73 11.20 3.22
N LYS A 40 -1.88 10.68 4.45
CA LYS A 40 -1.24 11.24 5.65
C LYS A 40 0.28 11.20 5.58
N LEU A 41 0.84 10.03 5.22
CA LEU A 41 2.30 9.85 5.08
C LEU A 41 2.86 10.75 3.98
N LEU A 42 2.18 10.81 2.84
CA LEU A 42 2.55 11.61 1.67
C LEU A 42 2.63 13.09 2.04
N HIS A 43 1.63 13.63 2.72
CA HIS A 43 1.63 15.04 3.14
C HIS A 43 2.87 15.38 3.97
N ARG A 44 3.16 14.55 4.98
CA ARG A 44 4.33 14.73 5.85
C ARG A 44 5.64 14.55 5.10
N LEU A 45 5.76 13.54 4.25
CA LEU A 45 6.97 13.28 3.46
C LEU A 45 7.28 14.43 2.50
N GLN A 46 6.27 14.98 1.81
CA GLN A 46 6.48 16.09 0.87
C GLN A 46 6.87 17.38 1.59
N GLN A 47 6.34 17.63 2.79
CA GLN A 47 6.76 18.75 3.64
C GLN A 47 8.22 18.60 4.07
N ASP A 48 8.61 17.42 4.54
CA ASP A 48 9.96 17.15 5.03
C ASP A 48 11.01 17.12 3.91
N LEU A 49 10.66 16.63 2.72
CA LEU A 49 11.57 16.47 1.58
C LEU A 49 11.55 17.65 0.60
N GLY A 50 10.57 18.55 0.70
CA GLY A 50 10.46 19.73 -0.15
C GLY A 50 10.21 19.44 -1.64
N ARG A 51 9.61 18.28 -1.97
CA ARG A 51 9.32 17.86 -3.35
C ARG A 51 8.08 16.99 -3.41
N GLU A 52 7.47 16.93 -4.60
CA GLU A 52 6.37 16.00 -4.86
C GLU A 52 6.86 14.56 -4.93
N ILE A 53 6.02 13.63 -4.49
CA ILE A 53 6.28 12.19 -4.55
C ILE A 53 5.23 11.58 -5.46
N ALA A 54 5.68 10.83 -6.47
CA ALA A 54 4.78 10.08 -7.34
C ALA A 54 3.91 9.14 -6.50
N HIS A 55 2.60 9.16 -6.73
CA HIS A 55 1.69 8.34 -5.94
C HIS A 55 0.44 7.94 -6.72
N GLY A 56 -0.18 6.85 -6.29
CA GLY A 56 -1.36 6.28 -6.89
C GLY A 56 -2.16 5.47 -5.89
N LYS A 57 -3.25 4.86 -6.36
CA LYS A 57 -4.17 4.08 -5.53
C LYS A 57 -4.71 2.90 -6.31
N MET A 58 -4.85 1.75 -5.65
CA MET A 58 -5.25 0.49 -6.27
C MET A 58 -6.31 -0.23 -5.44
N ASP A 59 -7.21 -0.95 -6.10
CA ASP A 59 -8.25 -1.74 -5.44
C ASP A 59 -8.00 -3.25 -5.58
N ALA A 60 -7.97 -3.97 -4.45
CA ALA A 60 -7.84 -5.42 -4.45
C ALA A 60 -9.16 -6.18 -4.72
N ALA A 61 -10.28 -5.48 -4.91
CA ALA A 61 -11.63 -6.06 -4.94
C ALA A 61 -11.85 -7.13 -6.03
N MET A 62 -11.19 -7.02 -7.19
CA MET A 62 -11.37 -7.94 -8.32
C MET A 62 -10.74 -9.33 -8.10
N TYR A 63 -9.79 -9.48 -7.16
CA TYR A 63 -8.96 -10.68 -7.00
C TYR A 63 -9.11 -11.38 -5.64
N ARG A 64 -10.13 -11.02 -4.86
CA ARG A 64 -10.47 -11.77 -3.66
C ARG A 64 -11.04 -13.13 -4.08
N ASP A 65 -10.35 -14.23 -3.77
CA ASP A 65 -10.84 -15.60 -4.01
C ASP A 65 -12.24 -15.85 -3.39
N ASP A 66 -12.65 -15.02 -2.44
CA ASP A 66 -13.98 -15.01 -1.82
C ASP A 66 -15.07 -14.27 -2.63
N TYR A 67 -14.77 -13.82 -3.86
CA TYR A 67 -15.72 -13.12 -4.74
C TYR A 67 -17.02 -13.93 -4.93
N ALA A 68 -16.89 -15.27 -4.94
CA ALA A 68 -18.04 -16.17 -5.04
C ALA A 68 -18.92 -16.24 -3.77
N LYS A 69 -18.41 -15.86 -2.58
CA LYS A 69 -19.12 -16.07 -1.30
C LYS A 69 -19.89 -14.87 -0.76
N ARG A 70 -19.65 -13.64 -1.25
CA ARG A 70 -20.14 -12.42 -0.57
C ARG A 70 -21.20 -11.58 -1.29
N GLY A 71 -21.57 -11.90 -2.52
CA GLY A 71 -22.61 -11.17 -3.24
C GLY A 71 -22.23 -9.74 -3.60
N LEU A 72 -22.90 -9.20 -4.62
CA LEU A 72 -22.66 -7.90 -5.28
C LEU A 72 -22.74 -6.69 -4.32
N LYS A 73 -21.70 -6.37 -3.53
CA LYS A 73 -21.77 -5.20 -2.62
C LYS A 73 -20.47 -4.41 -2.38
N THR A 74 -19.58 -4.33 -3.35
CA THR A 74 -18.65 -3.18 -3.38
C THR A 74 -18.40 -2.80 -4.83
N ALA A 75 -18.83 -1.61 -5.24
CA ALA A 75 -18.37 -1.05 -6.51
C ALA A 75 -16.84 -0.94 -6.41
N ALA A 76 -16.11 -1.57 -7.32
CA ALA A 76 -14.67 -1.45 -7.38
C ALA A 76 -14.31 0.05 -7.42
N GLN A 77 -13.41 0.47 -6.53
CA GLN A 77 -12.85 1.81 -6.62
C GLN A 77 -11.88 1.82 -7.81
N PRO A 78 -11.93 2.86 -8.67
CA PRO A 78 -11.06 2.89 -9.83
C PRO A 78 -9.60 3.02 -9.38
N THR A 79 -8.79 2.04 -9.76
CA THR A 79 -7.33 2.14 -9.71
C THR A 79 -6.88 3.36 -10.51
N HIS A 80 -5.99 4.16 -9.94
CA HIS A 80 -5.45 5.36 -10.56
C HIS A 80 -3.96 5.48 -10.26
N ILE A 81 -3.15 5.32 -11.31
CA ILE A 81 -1.68 5.40 -11.28
C ILE A 81 -1.26 6.48 -12.30
N PRO A 82 -1.16 7.76 -11.90
CA PRO A 82 -0.85 8.88 -12.79
C PRO A 82 0.65 9.04 -13.06
N PHE A 83 1.42 7.95 -13.06
CA PHE A 83 2.86 7.93 -13.27
C PHE A 83 3.29 6.67 -14.00
N ASP A 84 4.47 6.70 -14.64
CA ASP A 84 5.05 5.51 -15.27
C ASP A 84 5.60 4.56 -14.20
N VAL A 85 5.11 3.32 -14.18
CA VAL A 85 5.54 2.27 -13.23
C VAL A 85 6.90 1.69 -13.62
N ASN A 86 7.31 1.79 -14.88
CA ASN A 86 8.52 1.13 -15.37
C ASN A 86 9.77 1.66 -14.65
N GLY A 87 10.55 0.75 -14.07
CA GLY A 87 11.78 1.06 -13.35
C GLY A 87 11.60 1.78 -12.01
N LYS A 88 10.36 2.09 -11.57
CA LYS A 88 10.12 2.74 -10.27
C LYS A 88 10.24 1.75 -9.11
N HIS A 89 10.69 2.25 -7.97
CA HIS A 89 10.62 1.57 -6.68
C HIS A 89 9.24 1.83 -6.06
N ILE A 90 8.36 0.83 -6.07
CA ILE A 90 6.99 0.98 -5.56
C ILE A 90 6.93 0.58 -4.09
N VAL A 91 6.32 1.44 -3.26
CA VAL A 91 5.93 1.07 -1.90
C VAL A 91 4.41 0.99 -1.83
N LEU A 92 3.90 -0.23 -1.67
CA LEU A 92 2.49 -0.49 -1.39
C LEU A 92 2.20 -0.13 0.06
N ILE A 93 1.12 0.63 0.30
CA ILE A 93 0.71 1.06 1.64
C ILE A 93 -0.63 0.39 1.99
N ASP A 94 -0.65 -0.36 3.09
CA ASP A 94 -1.83 -1.03 3.61
C ASP A 94 -2.07 -0.65 5.09
N ASP A 95 -3.32 -0.65 5.54
CA ASP A 95 -3.61 -0.38 6.95
C ASP A 95 -3.40 -1.64 7.81
N ILE A 96 -3.88 -2.79 7.33
CA ILE A 96 -3.82 -4.05 8.06
C ILE A 96 -3.38 -5.19 7.14
N PHE A 97 -2.17 -5.69 7.37
CA PHE A 97 -1.72 -6.92 6.78
C PHE A 97 -2.25 -8.15 7.55
N TYR A 98 -2.82 -9.11 6.82
CA TYR A 98 -3.32 -10.38 7.37
C TYR A 98 -2.85 -11.61 6.57
N THR A 99 -3.67 -12.14 5.64
CA THR A 99 -3.34 -13.38 4.92
C THR A 99 -2.35 -13.17 3.75
N GLY A 100 -2.18 -11.93 3.30
CA GLY A 100 -1.42 -11.55 2.11
C GLY A 100 -2.20 -11.60 0.80
N ARG A 101 -3.46 -12.04 0.79
CA ARG A 101 -4.27 -12.13 -0.44
C ARG A 101 -4.54 -10.77 -1.10
N THR A 102 -4.80 -9.74 -0.30
CA THR A 102 -4.93 -8.35 -0.77
C THR A 102 -3.65 -7.88 -1.45
N THR A 103 -2.49 -8.07 -0.81
CA THR A 103 -1.20 -7.69 -1.41
C THR A 103 -0.94 -8.45 -2.70
N ARG A 104 -1.22 -9.76 -2.75
CA ARG A 104 -1.07 -10.57 -3.97
C ARG A 104 -1.95 -10.06 -5.12
N ALA A 105 -3.19 -9.69 -4.82
CA ALA A 105 -4.11 -9.10 -5.78
C ALA A 105 -3.57 -7.79 -6.35
N VAL A 106 -3.16 -6.86 -5.48
CA VAL A 106 -2.58 -5.57 -5.89
C VAL A 106 -1.29 -5.75 -6.66
N MET A 107 -0.42 -6.68 -6.26
CA MET A 107 0.80 -6.97 -7.02
C MET A 107 0.48 -7.49 -8.42
N ASN A 108 -0.49 -8.37 -8.61
CA ASN A 108 -0.86 -8.80 -9.96
C ASN A 108 -1.29 -7.61 -10.83
N GLU A 109 -2.20 -6.78 -10.32
CA GLU A 109 -2.72 -5.64 -11.06
C GLU A 109 -1.63 -4.58 -11.30
N LEU A 110 -0.71 -4.35 -10.35
CA LEU A 110 0.39 -3.39 -10.52
C LEU A 110 1.25 -3.74 -11.73
N PHE A 111 1.46 -5.03 -11.99
CA PHE A 111 2.22 -5.49 -13.15
C PHE A 111 1.43 -5.39 -14.47
N ASP A 112 0.13 -5.09 -14.44
CA ASP A 112 -0.61 -4.70 -15.64
C ASP A 112 -0.28 -3.25 -16.06
N TYR A 113 0.19 -2.42 -15.13
CA TYR A 113 0.58 -1.01 -15.38
C TYR A 113 2.06 -0.84 -15.75
N GLY A 114 2.92 -1.84 -15.53
CA GLY A 114 4.32 -1.77 -15.93
C GLY A 114 5.23 -2.76 -15.21
N ARG A 115 6.54 -2.49 -15.25
CA ARG A 115 7.58 -3.33 -14.62
C ARG A 115 8.36 -2.50 -13.59
N PRO A 116 7.95 -2.51 -12.31
CA PRO A 116 8.67 -1.79 -11.27
C PRO A 116 10.05 -2.40 -11.02
N ALA A 117 11.04 -1.59 -10.61
CA ALA A 117 12.37 -2.07 -10.24
C ALA A 117 12.36 -2.85 -8.91
N SER A 118 11.47 -2.47 -7.99
CA SER A 118 11.19 -3.23 -6.78
C SER A 118 9.78 -2.93 -6.28
N VAL A 119 9.23 -3.86 -5.50
CA VAL A 119 7.98 -3.64 -4.75
C VAL A 119 8.25 -3.93 -3.28
N LYS A 120 7.93 -2.97 -2.42
CA LYS A 120 7.91 -3.13 -0.96
C LYS A 120 6.49 -2.97 -0.43
N LEU A 121 6.22 -3.56 0.72
CA LEU A 121 4.96 -3.42 1.44
C LEU A 121 5.19 -2.75 2.79
N ALA A 122 4.50 -1.64 3.03
CA ALA A 122 4.43 -0.98 4.32
C ALA A 122 3.02 -1.15 4.89
N ALA A 123 2.91 -1.70 6.09
CA ALA A 123 1.63 -1.94 6.74
C ALA A 123 1.60 -1.36 8.15
N LEU A 124 0.56 -0.57 8.48
CA LEU A 124 0.44 0.02 9.82
C LEU A 124 0.36 -1.04 10.92
N ILE A 125 -0.35 -2.14 10.65
CA ILE A 125 -0.50 -3.27 11.56
C ILE A 125 -0.31 -4.58 10.80
N ASN A 126 0.50 -5.48 11.35
CA ASN A 126 0.57 -6.87 10.94
C ASN A 126 -0.14 -7.75 11.98
N ARG A 127 -1.26 -8.38 11.61
CA ARG A 127 -2.06 -9.23 12.51
C ARG A 127 -1.48 -10.65 12.66
N GLY A 128 -0.45 -11.01 11.89
CA GLY A 128 -0.02 -12.40 11.74
C GLY A 128 -1.03 -13.22 10.92
N GLY A 129 -0.83 -14.54 10.83
CA GLY A 129 -1.74 -15.41 10.08
C GLY A 129 -1.58 -15.34 8.56
N ALA A 130 -0.38 -15.00 8.09
CA ALA A 130 -0.10 -14.98 6.67
C ALA A 130 -0.21 -16.38 6.05
N GLU A 131 -0.97 -16.48 4.97
CA GLU A 131 -1.21 -17.71 4.21
C GLU A 131 -0.37 -17.76 2.93
N LEU A 132 0.16 -16.60 2.52
CA LEU A 132 1.08 -16.44 1.40
C LEU A 132 2.49 -16.10 1.89
N PRO A 133 3.54 -16.38 1.08
CA PRO A 133 4.93 -16.03 1.39
C PRO A 133 5.20 -14.53 1.16
N ILE A 134 4.31 -13.67 1.68
CA ILE A 134 4.36 -12.22 1.59
C ILE A 134 4.45 -11.69 3.02
N ARG A 135 5.29 -10.70 3.27
CA ARG A 135 5.39 -10.01 4.57
C ARG A 135 5.56 -8.51 4.32
N PRO A 136 5.05 -7.65 5.21
CA PRO A 136 5.42 -6.24 5.20
C PRO A 136 6.93 -6.10 5.42
N ASP A 137 7.56 -5.24 4.63
CA ASP A 137 8.92 -4.77 4.83
C ASP A 137 9.00 -3.74 5.96
N MET A 138 7.88 -3.03 6.20
CA MET A 138 7.74 -1.94 7.17
C MET A 138 6.45 -2.11 7.96
#